data_AF-A0A383BMB4-F1
#
_entry.id   AF-A0A383BMB4-F1
#
_cell.length_a   1.000
_cell.length_b   1.000
_cell.length_c   1.000
_cell.angle_alpha   90.00
_cell.angle_beta   90.00
_cell.angle_gamma   90.00
#
_symmetry.space_group_name_H-M   'P 1'
#
loop_
_entity.id
_entity.type
_entity.pdbx_description
1 polymer ?
#
loop_
_entity_poly.entity_id
_entity_poly.type
_entity_poly.pdbx_seq_one_letter_code
_entity_poly.pdbx_strand_id
1 'polypeptide(L)'
;MFGWLDRDKVFVCKISKIWAEWMILSTGIHYDVIGLDNLRINEQYIFMCNHESALDILLGVVAIPNKIIFLAKKELFKIPVFGWAMKAAGMIKIDRQNPAIARQSVDNAVDTLVDSK
;
A
#
# COMPACT_ATOMS: atom_id res chain seq x y z
N MET A 1 -8.83 -2.58 -15.52
CA MET A 1 -9.01 -1.98 -16.85
C MET A 1 -8.09 -0.76 -17.06
N PHE A 2 -7.88 0.13 -16.09
CA PHE A 2 -6.99 1.31 -16.26
C PHE A 2 -5.53 1.17 -15.77
N GLY A 3 -5.19 0.20 -14.92
CA GLY A 3 -3.85 0.09 -14.31
C GLY A 3 -2.72 -0.44 -15.21
N TRP A 4 -3.02 -0.92 -16.43
CA TRP A 4 -1.99 -1.47 -17.33
C TRP A 4 -1.31 -0.40 -18.20
N LEU A 5 -1.93 0.78 -18.31
CA LEU A 5 -1.42 1.96 -19.03
C LEU A 5 -0.62 2.93 -18.14
N ASP A 6 -0.73 2.79 -16.82
CA ASP A 6 -0.03 3.63 -15.84
C ASP A 6 1.26 2.92 -15.38
N ARG A 7 2.31 3.01 -16.21
CA ARG A 7 3.60 2.34 -15.99
C ARG A 7 4.21 2.74 -14.63
N ASP A 8 4.04 3.99 -14.25
CA ASP A 8 4.60 4.57 -13.01
C ASP A 8 3.64 4.40 -11.80
N LYS A 9 2.39 4.00 -12.05
CA LYS A 9 1.29 3.87 -11.08
C LYS A 9 0.91 5.21 -10.39
N VAL A 10 1.22 6.33 -11.03
CA VAL A 10 1.01 7.69 -10.48
C VAL A 10 -0.48 8.02 -10.42
N PHE A 11 -1.23 7.66 -11.46
CA PHE A 11 -2.67 7.89 -11.53
C PHE A 11 -3.41 7.03 -10.50
N VAL A 12 -3.03 5.76 -10.38
CA VAL A 12 -3.59 4.86 -9.36
C VAL A 12 -3.34 5.42 -7.95
N CYS A 13 -2.12 5.88 -7.66
CA CYS A 13 -1.80 6.51 -6.38
C CYS A 13 -2.65 7.75 -6.09
N LYS A 14 -2.82 8.65 -7.07
CA LYS A 14 -3.65 9.86 -6.89
C LYS A 14 -5.10 9.52 -6.57
N ILE A 15 -5.69 8.59 -7.30
CA ILE A 15 -7.07 8.14 -7.04
C ILE A 15 -7.18 7.51 -5.65
N SER A 16 -6.24 6.65 -5.28
CA SER A 16 -6.23 6.01 -3.96
C SER A 16 -6.13 7.02 -2.83
N LYS A 17 -5.31 8.08 -2.98
CA LYS A 17 -5.20 9.17 -2.01
C LYS A 17 -6.51 9.93 -1.86
N ILE A 18 -7.09 10.39 -2.97
CA ILE A 18 -8.39 11.10 -2.94
C ILE A 18 -9.44 10.21 -2.27
N TRP A 19 -9.56 8.96 -2.68
CA TRP A 19 -10.52 8.03 -2.08
C TRP A 19 -10.28 7.85 -0.57
N ALA A 20 -9.03 7.69 -0.13
CA ALA A 20 -8.70 7.52 1.27
C ALA A 20 -8.95 8.78 2.11
N GLU A 21 -8.65 9.97 1.58
CA GLU A 21 -8.97 11.25 2.21
C GLU A 21 -10.48 11.39 2.44
N TRP A 22 -11.28 11.13 1.40
CA TRP A 22 -12.74 11.16 1.50
C TRP A 22 -13.28 10.16 2.54
N MET A 23 -12.71 8.95 2.58
CA MET A 23 -13.08 7.95 3.59
C MET A 23 -12.76 8.43 5.00
N ILE A 24 -11.55 8.95 5.25
CA ILE A 24 -11.17 9.47 6.58
C ILE A 24 -12.08 10.63 6.97
N LEU A 25 -12.30 11.59 6.07
CA LEU A 25 -13.19 12.72 6.33
C LEU A 25 -14.61 12.27 6.70
N SER A 26 -15.13 11.20 6.06
CA SER A 26 -16.46 10.66 6.37
C SER A 26 -16.58 10.06 7.77
N THR A 27 -15.46 9.68 8.41
CA THR A 27 -15.45 9.17 9.78
C THR A 27 -15.47 10.27 10.84
N GLY A 28 -15.20 11.52 10.47
CA GLY A 28 -15.02 12.63 11.42
C GLY A 28 -13.74 12.54 12.26
N ILE A 29 -12.81 11.64 11.90
CA ILE A 29 -11.55 11.46 12.62
C ILE A 29 -10.52 12.47 12.10
N HIS A 30 -9.88 13.17 13.04
CA HIS A 30 -8.71 14.00 12.78
C HIS A 30 -7.44 13.19 13.10
N TYR A 31 -6.39 13.39 12.30
CA TYR A 31 -5.10 12.75 12.48
C TYR A 31 -3.97 13.76 12.28
N ASP A 32 -2.87 13.54 12.98
CA ASP A 32 -1.62 14.30 12.83
C ASP A 32 -0.50 13.36 12.42
N VAL A 33 0.40 13.82 11.55
CA VAL A 33 1.54 13.05 11.08
C VAL A 33 2.82 13.73 11.53
N ILE A 34 3.63 13.01 12.31
CA ILE A 34 4.90 13.48 12.85
C ILE A 34 6.03 12.65 12.25
N GLY A 35 7.15 13.29 11.89
CA GLY A 35 8.36 12.59 11.44
C GLY A 35 8.46 12.31 9.94
N LEU A 36 7.61 12.94 9.10
CA LEU A 36 7.74 12.86 7.64
C LEU A 36 9.03 13.49 7.11
N ASP A 37 9.59 14.43 7.85
CA ASP A 37 10.88 15.08 7.62
C ASP A 37 12.06 14.10 7.72
N ASN A 38 11.89 12.94 8.36
CA ASN A 38 12.90 11.88 8.37
C ASN A 38 12.99 11.13 7.03
N LEU A 39 12.00 11.28 6.13
CA LEU A 39 11.98 10.60 4.85
C LEU A 39 12.78 11.39 3.82
N ARG A 40 13.74 10.71 3.17
CA ARG A 40 14.48 11.28 2.05
C ARG A 40 13.75 10.99 0.75
N ILE A 41 13.75 11.99 -0.13
CA ILE A 41 13.15 11.89 -1.45
C ILE A 41 13.96 10.89 -2.28
N ASN A 42 13.27 10.07 -3.09
CA ASN A 42 13.84 9.03 -3.96
C ASN A 42 14.53 7.86 -3.25
N GLU A 43 14.40 7.75 -1.92
CA GLU A 43 14.77 6.53 -1.20
C GLU A 43 13.55 5.61 -1.01
N GLN A 44 13.82 4.31 -0.86
CA GLN A 44 12.82 3.30 -0.62
C GLN A 44 12.83 2.92 0.87
N TYR A 45 11.64 2.72 1.43
CA TYR A 45 11.46 2.44 2.85
C TYR A 45 10.56 1.24 3.08
N ILE A 46 10.87 0.47 4.12
CA ILE A 46 9.96 -0.54 4.68
C ILE A 46 9.34 0.06 5.94
N PHE A 47 8.04 0.28 5.91
CA PHE A 47 7.29 0.74 7.08
C PHE A 47 6.82 -0.48 7.87
N MET A 48 7.24 -0.57 9.13
CA MET A 48 6.75 -1.56 10.08
C MET A 48 5.91 -0.85 11.14
N CYS A 49 4.61 -1.09 11.12
CA CYS A 49 3.67 -0.51 12.07
C CYS A 49 2.93 -1.62 12.85
N ASN A 50 2.42 -1.26 14.03
CA ASN A 50 1.31 -2.01 14.61
C ASN A 50 0.11 -1.95 13.65
N HIS A 51 -0.74 -2.98 13.68
CA HIS A 51 -1.97 -3.00 12.90
C HIS A 51 -3.15 -3.20 13.84
N GLU A 52 -3.80 -2.09 14.18
CA GLU A 52 -4.90 -2.04 15.15
C GLU A 52 -6.26 -1.94 14.44
N SER A 53 -6.31 -1.26 13.29
CA SER A 53 -7.57 -0.94 12.64
C SER A 53 -7.48 -0.97 11.12
N ALA A 54 -8.64 -1.01 10.45
CA ALA A 54 -8.69 -0.84 9.01
C ALA A 54 -8.30 0.59 8.57
N LEU A 55 -8.37 1.58 9.48
CA LEU A 55 -7.98 2.97 9.20
C LEU A 55 -6.48 3.10 8.96
N ASP A 56 -5.66 2.19 9.51
CA ASP A 56 -4.20 2.19 9.34
C ASP A 56 -3.81 2.18 7.85
N ILE A 57 -4.59 1.47 7.03
CA ILE A 57 -4.38 1.42 5.57
C ILE A 57 -4.70 2.78 4.94
N LEU A 58 -5.81 3.41 5.33
CA LEU A 58 -6.21 4.72 4.81
C LEU A 58 -5.19 5.79 5.20
N LEU A 59 -4.78 5.81 6.47
CA LEU A 59 -3.77 6.72 6.98
C LEU A 59 -2.44 6.52 6.27
N GLY A 60 -2.00 5.27 6.07
CA GLY A 60 -0.77 4.98 5.31
C GLY A 60 -0.83 5.48 3.87
N VAL A 61 -1.99 5.38 3.21
CA VAL A 61 -2.19 5.90 1.84
C VAL A 61 -2.12 7.42 1.80
N VAL A 62 -2.72 8.13 2.77
CA VAL A 62 -2.79 9.59 2.75
C VAL A 62 -1.52 10.24 3.30
N ALA A 63 -1.03 9.77 4.46
CA ALA A 63 0.07 10.36 5.19
C ALA A 63 1.42 10.19 4.47
N ILE A 64 1.65 9.07 3.79
CA ILE A 64 2.94 8.81 3.15
C ILE A 64 2.97 9.50 1.77
N PRO A 65 3.93 10.42 1.52
CA PRO A 65 3.94 11.22 0.30
C PRO A 65 4.21 10.36 -0.94
N ASN A 66 5.04 9.33 -0.79
CA ASN A 66 5.44 8.42 -1.85
C ASN A 66 4.42 7.29 -2.07
N LYS A 67 4.61 6.56 -3.17
CA LYS A 67 3.85 5.36 -3.49
C LYS A 67 4.05 4.30 -2.41
N ILE A 68 2.98 3.98 -1.69
CA ILE A 68 2.96 2.93 -0.68
C ILE A 68 2.46 1.61 -1.28
N ILE A 69 3.13 0.52 -0.92
CA ILE A 69 2.75 -0.84 -1.29
C ILE A 69 2.52 -1.63 0.00
N PHE A 70 1.34 -2.22 0.12
CA PHE A 70 0.97 -3.04 1.27
C PHE A 70 1.12 -4.53 0.99
N LEU A 71 1.46 -5.26 2.05
CA LEU A 71 1.39 -6.71 2.13
C LEU A 71 -0.03 -7.11 2.52
N ALA A 72 -0.82 -7.56 1.55
CA ALA A 72 -2.26 -7.78 1.71
C ALA A 72 -2.68 -9.24 1.61
N LYS A 73 -3.74 -9.61 2.34
CA LYS A 73 -4.24 -10.99 2.46
C LYS A 73 -4.65 -11.56 1.08
N LYS A 74 -4.28 -12.81 0.80
CA LYS A 74 -4.49 -13.45 -0.51
C LYS A 74 -5.94 -13.45 -1.00
N GLU A 75 -6.91 -13.48 -0.09
CA GLU A 75 -8.34 -13.54 -0.37
C GLU A 75 -8.88 -12.21 -0.89
N LEU A 76 -8.30 -11.07 -0.48
CA LEU A 76 -8.76 -9.74 -0.91
C LEU A 76 -8.61 -9.55 -2.43
N PHE A 77 -7.60 -10.18 -3.02
CA PHE A 77 -7.37 -10.17 -4.47
C PHE A 77 -8.42 -10.93 -5.28
N LYS A 78 -9.30 -11.71 -4.63
CA LYS A 78 -10.41 -12.42 -5.27
C LYS A 78 -11.69 -11.59 -5.35
N ILE A 79 -11.78 -10.48 -4.61
CA ILE A 79 -12.94 -9.60 -4.62
C ILE A 79 -12.98 -8.87 -5.97
N PRO A 80 -14.08 -8.95 -6.75
CA PRO A 80 -14.19 -8.24 -8.02
C PRO A 80 -14.01 -6.73 -7.82
N VAL A 81 -13.42 -6.04 -8.81
CA VAL A 81 -13.05 -4.62 -8.76
C VAL A 81 -11.97 -4.29 -7.73
N PHE A 82 -12.18 -4.59 -6.44
CA PHE A 82 -11.22 -4.32 -5.37
C PHE A 82 -9.89 -5.07 -5.58
N GLY A 83 -9.95 -6.36 -5.89
CA GLY A 83 -8.77 -7.16 -6.20
C GLY A 83 -8.06 -6.69 -7.47
N TRP A 84 -8.78 -6.13 -8.45
CA TRP A 84 -8.17 -5.53 -9.63
C TRP A 84 -7.46 -4.21 -9.31
N ALA A 85 -8.05 -3.38 -8.44
CA ALA A 85 -7.45 -2.14 -7.97
C ALA A 85 -6.17 -2.42 -7.17
N MET A 86 -6.18 -3.42 -6.29
CA MET A 86 -4.99 -3.84 -5.54
C MET A 86 -3.85 -4.30 -6.46
N LYS A 87 -4.17 -5.10 -7.49
CA LYS A 87 -3.17 -5.52 -8.50
C LYS A 87 -2.62 -4.32 -9.26
N ALA A 88 -3.49 -3.40 -9.68
CA ALA A 88 -3.10 -2.19 -10.38
C ALA A 88 -2.20 -1.29 -9.53
N ALA A 89 -2.45 -1.21 -8.23
CA ALA A 89 -1.60 -0.45 -7.30
C ALA A 89 -0.26 -1.14 -7.00
N GLY A 90 -0.11 -2.43 -7.34
CA GLY A 90 1.10 -3.20 -7.09
C GLY A 90 1.17 -3.81 -5.68
N MET A 91 0.03 -3.99 -5.01
CA MET A 91 -0.02 -4.62 -3.69
C MET A 91 0.50 -6.06 -3.75
N ILE A 92 1.24 -6.46 -2.72
CA ILE A 92 1.86 -7.79 -2.65
C ILE A 92 0.94 -8.71 -1.88
N LYS A 93 0.70 -9.90 -2.45
CA LYS A 93 -0.19 -10.90 -1.89
C LYS A 93 0.54 -11.74 -0.84
N ILE A 94 -0.01 -11.88 0.36
CA ILE A 94 0.51 -12.77 1.40
C ILE A 94 -0.46 -13.91 1.68
N ASP A 95 0.09 -15.13 1.72
CA ASP A 95 -0.56 -16.31 2.26
C ASP A 95 -0.16 -16.55 3.73
N ARG A 96 -1.00 -16.11 4.66
CA ARG A 96 -0.74 -16.24 6.10
C ARG A 96 -0.98 -17.66 6.64
N GLN A 97 -1.56 -18.56 5.85
CA GLN A 97 -1.81 -19.94 6.30
C GLN A 97 -0.54 -20.81 6.25
N ASN A 98 0.48 -20.38 5.51
CA ASN A 98 1.75 -21.08 5.43
C ASN A 98 2.89 -20.10 5.73
N PRO A 99 3.52 -20.19 6.93
CA PRO A 99 4.58 -19.28 7.36
C PRO A 99 5.77 -19.22 6.39
N ALA A 100 6.11 -20.34 5.73
CA ALA A 100 7.20 -20.38 4.74
C ALA A 100 6.85 -19.53 3.50
N ILE A 101 5.61 -19.62 3.03
CA ILE A 101 5.12 -18.83 1.89
C ILE A 101 5.00 -17.35 2.27
N ALA A 102 4.54 -17.05 3.49
CA ALA A 102 4.48 -15.67 3.99
C ALA A 102 5.87 -15.02 4.00
N ARG A 103 6.89 -15.77 4.44
CA ARG A 103 8.29 -15.31 4.41
C ARG A 103 8.76 -15.07 2.98
N GLN A 104 8.50 -16.01 2.07
CA GLN A 104 8.83 -15.86 0.65
C GLN A 104 8.18 -14.62 0.02
N SER A 105 6.94 -14.27 0.40
CA SER A 105 6.29 -13.04 -0.07
C SER A 105 7.00 -11.77 0.39
N VAL A 106 7.58 -11.79 1.60
CA VAL A 106 8.41 -10.69 2.11
C VAL A 106 9.74 -10.65 1.36
N ASP A 107 10.38 -11.81 1.14
CA ASP A 107 11.64 -11.89 0.39
C ASP A 107 11.48 -11.33 -1.03
N ASN A 108 10.42 -11.74 -1.75
CA ASN A 108 10.09 -11.18 -3.06
C ASN A 108 9.81 -9.67 -3.04
N ALA A 109 9.25 -9.16 -1.94
CA ALA A 109 9.03 -7.73 -1.76
C ALA A 109 10.37 -7.00 -1.66
N VAL A 110 11.32 -7.56 -0.90
CA VAL A 110 12.67 -7.03 -0.76
C VAL A 110 13.42 -7.06 -2.09
N ASP A 111 13.33 -8.15 -2.85
CA ASP A 111 13.98 -8.25 -4.17
C ASP A 111 13.46 -7.17 -5.14
N THR A 112 12.15 -6.91 -5.14
CA THR A 112 11.54 -5.85 -5.95
C THR A 112 12.08 -4.46 -5.59
N LEU A 113 12.40 -4.23 -4.32
CA LEU A 113 13.01 -2.98 -3.85
C LEU A 113 14.47 -2.87 -4.35
N VAL A 114 15.25 -3.94 -4.21
CA VAL A 114 16.64 -4.00 -4.65
C VAL A 114 16.78 -3.79 -6.17
N ASP A 115 15.93 -4.43 -6.96
CA ASP A 115 15.94 -4.37 -8.43
C ASP A 115 15.40 -3.06 -9.01
N SER A 116 14.71 -2.23 -8.21
CA SER A 116 14.21 -0.91 -8.63
C SER A 116 15.25 0.23 -8.50
N LYS A 117 16.53 -0.09 -8.28
CA LYS A 117 17.65 0.86 -8.36
C LYS A 117 18.16 0.99 -9.80
#